data_AF-A0A7Z8PAB4-F1
#
_entry.id   AF-A0A7Z8PAB4-F1
#
_cell.length_a   1.000
_cell.length_b   1.000
_cell.length_c   1.000
_cell.angle_alpha   90.00
_cell.angle_beta   90.00
_cell.angle_gamma   90.00
#
_symmetry.space_group_name_H-M   'P 1'
#
loop_
_entity.id
_entity.type
_entity.pdbx_description
1 polymer ?
#
loop_
_entity_poly.entity_id
_entity_poly.type
_entity_poly.pdbx_seq_one_letter_code
_entity_poly.pdbx_strand_id
1 'polypeptide(L)'
;ENRQQSLERELVNALEVAYGVSMAPENAIDRHFPGPASQLRTLAPGFTIQPPDASKLQTAMERLLTQALEFQFPAAPDVSQSFKRSNLKRVAEFVEKAVASGRERVDGIDHANRVILAGLAEPLGLATMNQDVFALKRDWREHFQRQMAQADNRQPTVNDLREWCDLPNARGLPQEVRDLLIWSYALAADCRFIEHGAAVDVGCDNLSSNMELRQQELPSQDIWTIARERAGHLFGFSGPSLCNAATVAAAGIAIVGYGRTYQAPLADLVAALREAHAHLGLDRTTSERYRSANAAAELLACLKNASGDEAIRILAEADLPAAADVIAHGVTTANTVKEAIYKVRWSTLKDLLQAEGAIGKRAEALHERLAAALTHEQRAMDLAGAIAEVDRDLERLLVQAAQAQTAPDDDEREQRAEEARRAAEEARKREEAAHAEHERLRRELEEERRRREEAERRAEVATEPVILVSGSAEAGQALSERLQDLAAAHPGKRIRVIFELVDAEDS
;
A
#
# COMPACT_ATOMS: atom_id res chain seq x y z
N GLU A 1 62.99 -58.59 -22.74
CA GLU A 1 62.44 -57.79 -21.62
C GLU A 1 63.50 -57.32 -20.62
N ASN A 2 64.06 -58.17 -19.75
CA ASN A 2 65.00 -57.72 -18.71
C ASN A 2 66.24 -56.95 -19.23
N ARG A 3 66.81 -57.38 -20.36
CA ARG A 3 67.96 -56.69 -20.99
C ARG A 3 67.60 -55.32 -21.56
N GLN A 4 66.38 -55.17 -22.08
CA GLN A 4 65.88 -53.90 -22.62
C GLN A 4 65.70 -52.90 -21.49
N GLN A 5 65.02 -53.28 -20.41
CA GLN A 5 64.81 -52.42 -19.24
C GLN A 5 66.15 -52.00 -18.59
N SER A 6 67.17 -52.85 -18.62
CA SER A 6 68.50 -52.50 -18.12
C SER A 6 69.18 -51.42 -18.96
N LEU A 7 69.13 -51.55 -20.29
CA LEU A 7 69.71 -50.57 -21.22
C LEU A 7 68.96 -49.24 -21.18
N GLU A 8 67.64 -49.27 -21.05
CA GLU A 8 66.83 -48.05 -20.88
C GLU A 8 67.22 -47.29 -19.63
N ARG A 9 67.41 -47.98 -18.49
CA ARG A 9 67.89 -47.34 -17.24
C ARG A 9 69.30 -46.78 -17.37
N GLU A 10 70.20 -47.50 -18.02
CA GLU A 10 71.57 -47.03 -18.25
C GLU A 10 71.60 -45.76 -19.11
N LEU A 11 70.78 -45.71 -20.16
CA LEU A 11 70.64 -44.51 -21.00
C LEU A 11 70.02 -43.33 -20.24
N VAL A 12 68.99 -43.57 -19.43
CA VAL A 12 68.38 -42.52 -18.58
C VAL A 12 69.41 -41.98 -17.59
N ASN A 13 70.20 -42.84 -16.94
CA ASN A 13 71.25 -42.41 -16.02
C ASN A 13 72.33 -41.58 -16.74
N ALA A 14 72.74 -41.98 -17.94
CA ALA A 14 73.71 -41.21 -18.73
C ALA A 14 73.17 -39.81 -19.10
N LEU A 15 71.88 -39.72 -19.44
CA LEU A 15 71.21 -38.45 -19.69
C LEU A 15 71.11 -37.59 -18.42
N GLU A 16 70.75 -38.18 -17.28
CA GLU A 16 70.70 -37.46 -15.99
C GLU A 16 72.06 -36.83 -15.65
N VAL A 17 73.14 -37.53 -15.93
CA VAL A 17 74.49 -37.00 -15.71
C VAL A 17 74.81 -35.90 -16.72
N ALA A 18 74.46 -36.08 -18.00
CA ALA A 18 74.75 -35.11 -19.04
C ALA A 18 74.06 -33.76 -18.77
N TYR A 19 72.89 -33.79 -18.14
CA TYR A 19 72.15 -32.59 -17.75
C TYR A 19 72.41 -32.14 -16.30
N GLY A 20 73.34 -32.77 -15.58
CA GLY A 20 73.73 -32.37 -14.21
C GLY A 20 72.69 -32.68 -13.14
N VAL A 21 71.76 -33.57 -13.44
CA VAL A 21 70.68 -34.07 -12.55
C VAL A 21 71.20 -35.18 -11.62
N SER A 22 72.21 -35.92 -12.08
CA SER A 22 72.88 -36.96 -11.30
C SER A 22 74.39 -36.80 -11.44
N MET A 23 75.15 -37.18 -10.41
CA MET A 23 76.60 -37.26 -10.53
C MET A 23 76.98 -38.65 -11.06
N ALA A 24 77.65 -38.73 -12.22
CA ALA A 24 78.01 -40.01 -12.82
C ALA A 24 79.12 -40.73 -12.05
N PRO A 25 79.10 -42.07 -12.08
CA PRO A 25 80.33 -42.86 -12.05
C PRO A 25 81.11 -42.64 -13.37
N GLU A 26 82.43 -42.47 -13.26
CA GLU A 26 83.44 -41.92 -14.21
C GLU A 26 83.40 -42.33 -15.71
N ASN A 27 82.50 -43.21 -16.16
CA ASN A 27 82.54 -43.85 -17.48
C ASN A 27 81.29 -43.64 -18.35
N ALA A 28 80.25 -42.95 -17.86
CA ALA A 28 78.98 -42.79 -18.58
C ALA A 28 79.00 -41.68 -19.65
N ILE A 29 79.94 -40.74 -19.56
CA ILE A 29 80.04 -39.56 -20.44
C ILE A 29 81.49 -39.41 -20.92
N ASP A 30 81.66 -38.85 -22.13
CA ASP A 30 82.96 -38.49 -22.68
C ASP A 30 83.77 -37.60 -21.72
N ARG A 31 85.06 -37.87 -21.58
CA ARG A 31 86.00 -37.11 -20.75
C ARG A 31 86.17 -35.65 -21.18
N HIS A 32 85.85 -35.33 -22.44
CA HIS A 32 85.89 -33.97 -22.97
C HIS A 32 84.57 -33.21 -22.78
N PHE A 33 83.61 -33.79 -22.07
CA PHE A 33 82.34 -33.12 -21.77
C PHE A 33 82.57 -31.85 -20.93
N PRO A 34 82.28 -30.66 -21.47
CA PRO A 34 82.61 -29.39 -20.82
C PRO A 34 81.70 -29.04 -19.63
N GLY A 35 80.76 -29.92 -19.30
CA GLY A 35 79.89 -29.83 -18.12
C GLY A 35 78.41 -29.61 -18.46
N PRO A 36 77.49 -29.83 -17.50
CA PRO A 36 76.04 -29.76 -17.73
C PRO A 36 75.54 -28.46 -18.36
N ALA A 37 76.15 -27.33 -18.00
CA ALA A 37 75.76 -26.02 -18.52
C ALA A 37 75.93 -25.91 -20.05
N SER A 38 76.83 -26.68 -20.68
CA SER A 38 77.02 -26.63 -22.14
C SER A 38 75.85 -27.23 -22.93
N GLN A 39 75.03 -28.06 -22.29
CA GLN A 39 73.86 -28.70 -22.89
C GLN A 39 72.65 -27.75 -22.94
N LEU A 40 72.66 -26.70 -22.12
CA LEU A 40 71.58 -25.72 -22.06
C LEU A 40 71.95 -24.49 -22.88
N ARG A 41 71.12 -24.17 -23.89
CA ARG A 41 71.30 -22.99 -24.73
C ARG A 41 70.08 -22.11 -24.66
N THR A 42 70.30 -20.85 -24.31
CA THR A 42 69.25 -19.83 -24.29
C THR A 42 69.24 -19.03 -25.59
N LEU A 43 68.05 -18.83 -26.16
CA LEU A 43 67.84 -17.98 -27.34
C LEU A 43 67.36 -16.56 -26.98
N ALA A 44 66.88 -16.36 -25.75
CA ALA A 44 66.40 -15.08 -25.25
C ALA A 44 67.58 -14.17 -24.84
N PRO A 45 67.71 -12.95 -25.41
CA PRO A 45 68.76 -12.02 -25.02
C PRO A 45 68.72 -11.69 -23.53
N GLY A 46 69.87 -11.73 -22.86
CA GLY A 46 69.99 -11.37 -21.44
C GLY A 46 69.57 -12.46 -20.44
N PHE A 47 68.99 -13.57 -20.88
CA PHE A 47 68.66 -14.70 -20.01
C PHE A 47 69.81 -15.71 -19.96
N THR A 48 70.36 -15.94 -18.77
CA THR A 48 71.37 -16.99 -18.54
C THR A 48 70.77 -18.07 -17.66
N ILE A 49 70.52 -19.23 -18.26
CA ILE A 49 69.92 -20.37 -17.57
C ILE A 49 70.92 -21.02 -16.62
N GLN A 50 70.50 -21.28 -15.39
CA GLN A 50 71.30 -22.00 -14.41
C GLN A 50 70.99 -23.50 -14.46
N PRO A 51 72.00 -24.37 -14.33
CA PRO A 51 71.78 -25.81 -14.27
C PRO A 51 70.89 -26.15 -13.06
N PRO A 52 69.87 -27.01 -13.23
CA PRO A 52 68.90 -27.28 -12.17
C PRO A 52 69.45 -28.29 -11.16
N ASP A 53 69.39 -27.97 -9.86
CA ASP A 53 69.75 -28.89 -8.77
C ASP A 53 68.62 -29.89 -8.46
N ALA A 54 68.34 -30.82 -9.37
CA ALA A 54 67.24 -31.77 -9.25
C ALA A 54 67.74 -33.21 -9.32
N SER A 55 67.04 -34.14 -8.67
CA SER A 55 67.38 -35.57 -8.65
C SER A 55 66.73 -36.40 -9.76
N LYS A 56 65.86 -35.78 -10.58
CA LYS A 56 65.15 -36.41 -11.71
C LYS A 56 65.04 -35.44 -12.87
N LEU A 57 65.09 -35.95 -14.11
CA LEU A 57 64.97 -35.14 -15.34
C LEU A 57 63.68 -34.32 -15.38
N GLN A 58 62.56 -34.86 -14.90
CA GLN A 58 61.28 -34.14 -14.86
C GLN A 58 61.38 -32.88 -14.00
N THR A 59 61.85 -33.01 -12.76
CA THR A 59 62.00 -31.88 -11.83
C THR A 59 63.08 -30.91 -12.32
N ALA A 60 64.12 -31.40 -12.99
CA ALA A 60 65.12 -30.56 -13.65
C ALA A 60 64.47 -29.67 -14.72
N MET A 61 63.68 -30.26 -15.61
CA MET A 61 62.93 -29.54 -16.64
C MET A 61 61.96 -28.53 -16.03
N GLU A 62 61.18 -28.92 -15.01
CA GLU A 62 60.26 -28.01 -14.30
C GLU A 62 61.00 -26.78 -13.77
N ARG A 63 62.17 -26.95 -13.13
CA ARG A 63 62.98 -25.82 -12.64
C ARG A 63 63.55 -24.94 -13.75
N LEU A 64 63.92 -25.52 -14.88
CA LEU A 64 64.37 -24.75 -16.04
C LEU A 64 63.23 -23.90 -16.62
N LEU A 65 62.03 -24.48 -16.70
CA LEU A 65 60.83 -23.76 -17.11
C LEU A 65 60.47 -22.65 -16.12
N THR A 66 60.59 -22.90 -14.80
CA THR A 66 60.41 -21.87 -13.79
C THR A 66 61.36 -20.70 -14.00
N GLN A 67 62.67 -20.94 -14.18
CA GLN A 67 63.64 -19.87 -14.45
C GLN A 67 63.31 -19.08 -15.72
N ALA A 68 62.89 -19.77 -16.79
CA ALA A 68 62.51 -19.11 -18.03
C ALA A 68 61.24 -18.23 -17.86
N LEU A 69 60.24 -18.73 -17.11
CA LEU A 69 59.02 -17.98 -16.82
C LEU A 69 59.26 -16.82 -15.86
N GLU A 70 60.11 -16.96 -14.84
CA GLU A 70 60.53 -15.87 -13.96
C GLU A 70 61.27 -14.77 -14.72
N PHE A 71 62.08 -15.14 -15.71
CA PHE A 71 62.72 -14.16 -16.60
C PHE A 71 61.70 -13.46 -17.51
N GLN A 72 60.74 -14.20 -18.06
CA GLN A 72 59.71 -13.63 -18.95
C GLN A 72 58.70 -12.77 -18.20
N PHE A 73 58.36 -13.15 -16.97
CA PHE A 73 57.34 -12.52 -16.13
C PHE A 73 57.91 -12.24 -14.72
N PRO A 74 58.85 -11.29 -14.59
CA PRO A 74 59.55 -11.03 -13.33
C PRO A 74 58.66 -10.51 -12.21
N ALA A 75 57.43 -10.05 -12.52
CA ALA A 75 56.45 -9.60 -11.54
C ALA A 75 55.24 -10.55 -11.42
N ALA A 76 55.37 -11.80 -11.87
CA ALA A 76 54.34 -12.82 -11.70
C ALA A 76 53.99 -13.00 -10.21
N PRO A 77 52.69 -13.02 -9.85
CA PRO A 77 52.27 -13.18 -8.46
C PRO A 77 52.45 -14.63 -7.99
N ASP A 78 52.93 -14.81 -6.75
CA ASP A 78 53.03 -16.11 -6.10
C ASP A 78 51.66 -16.55 -5.54
N VAL A 79 50.83 -17.10 -6.42
CA VAL A 79 49.47 -17.55 -6.08
C VAL A 79 49.48 -18.99 -5.58
N SER A 80 48.89 -19.22 -4.40
CA SER A 80 48.73 -20.57 -3.83
C SER A 80 47.42 -21.25 -4.26
N GLN A 81 46.58 -20.54 -4.99
CA GLN A 81 45.26 -20.99 -5.45
C GLN A 81 45.15 -20.91 -6.96
N SER A 82 44.43 -21.86 -7.56
CA SER A 82 44.21 -21.88 -9.00
C SER A 82 43.27 -20.75 -9.45
N PHE A 83 43.50 -20.19 -10.64
CA PHE A 83 42.62 -19.24 -11.33
C PHE A 83 41.33 -19.89 -11.89
N LYS A 84 40.65 -20.68 -11.08
CA LYS A 84 39.33 -21.24 -11.44
C LYS A 84 38.29 -20.14 -11.39
N ARG A 85 37.33 -20.20 -12.34
CA ARG A 85 36.20 -19.27 -12.41
C ARG A 85 35.44 -19.12 -11.07
N SER A 86 35.26 -20.22 -10.33
CA SER A 86 34.63 -20.19 -9.01
C SER A 86 35.38 -19.33 -7.99
N ASN A 87 36.71 -19.39 -8.01
CA ASN A 87 37.55 -18.66 -7.06
C ASN A 87 37.59 -17.17 -7.42
N LEU A 88 37.70 -16.84 -8.71
CA LEU A 88 37.67 -15.45 -9.19
C LEU A 88 36.33 -14.78 -8.87
N LYS A 89 35.20 -15.47 -9.11
CA LYS A 89 33.88 -14.98 -8.71
C LYS A 89 33.77 -14.76 -7.20
N ARG A 90 34.33 -15.67 -6.39
CA ARG A 90 34.34 -15.50 -4.94
C ARG A 90 35.14 -14.27 -4.51
N VAL A 91 36.29 -14.00 -5.14
CA VAL A 91 37.04 -12.76 -4.90
C VAL A 91 36.20 -11.53 -5.28
N ALA A 92 35.57 -11.54 -6.45
CA ALA A 92 34.70 -10.46 -6.92
C ALA A 92 33.54 -10.16 -5.94
N GLU A 93 32.86 -11.18 -5.42
CA GLU A 93 31.80 -11.04 -4.40
C GLU A 93 32.30 -10.30 -3.15
N PHE A 94 33.54 -10.54 -2.71
CA PHE A 94 34.12 -9.86 -1.56
C PHE A 94 34.60 -8.45 -1.88
N VAL A 95 35.04 -8.18 -3.12
CA VAL A 95 35.31 -6.82 -3.58
C VAL A 95 34.02 -5.99 -3.58
N GLU A 96 32.89 -6.53 -4.08
CA GLU A 96 31.59 -5.85 -4.03
C GLU A 96 31.18 -5.51 -2.61
N LYS A 97 31.27 -6.49 -1.70
CA LYS A 97 30.96 -6.28 -0.28
C LYS A 97 31.87 -5.23 0.35
N ALA A 98 33.16 -5.23 0.00
CA ALA A 98 34.12 -4.27 0.53
C ALA A 98 33.84 -2.84 0.04
N VAL A 99 33.55 -2.66 -1.26
CA VAL A 99 33.18 -1.35 -1.82
C VAL A 99 31.83 -0.89 -1.23
N ALA A 100 30.85 -1.78 -1.11
CA ALA A 100 29.55 -1.47 -0.54
C ALA A 100 29.59 -1.09 0.94
N SER A 101 30.61 -1.53 1.70
CA SER A 101 30.77 -1.16 3.11
C SER A 101 31.25 0.28 3.33
N GLY A 102 31.76 0.94 2.28
CA GLY A 102 32.30 2.31 2.32
C GLY A 102 33.64 2.45 3.05
N ARG A 103 34.07 1.43 3.79
CA ARG A 103 35.40 1.35 4.42
C ARG A 103 36.40 0.55 3.59
N GLU A 104 35.98 0.12 2.39
CA GLU A 104 36.78 -0.75 1.52
C GLU A 104 37.20 -2.03 2.25
N ARG A 105 36.33 -2.52 3.16
CA ARG A 105 36.65 -3.57 4.15
C ARG A 105 35.46 -4.45 4.48
N VAL A 106 35.71 -5.74 4.67
CA VAL A 106 34.75 -6.75 5.13
C VAL A 106 35.36 -7.51 6.30
N ASP A 107 34.64 -7.54 7.42
CA ASP A 107 35.01 -8.29 8.63
C ASP A 107 34.20 -9.62 8.73
N GLY A 108 34.66 -10.56 9.55
CA GLY A 108 33.91 -11.78 9.88
C GLY A 108 33.96 -12.85 8.78
N ILE A 109 35.11 -13.01 8.13
CA ILE A 109 35.27 -13.93 7.00
C ILE A 109 35.55 -15.36 7.50
N ASP A 110 34.72 -16.30 7.04
CA ASP A 110 34.91 -17.72 7.34
C ASP A 110 36.23 -18.28 6.81
N HIS A 111 36.64 -19.42 7.37
CA HIS A 111 37.92 -20.04 7.04
C HIS A 111 38.04 -20.45 5.56
N ALA A 112 36.97 -20.95 4.95
CA ALA A 112 37.00 -21.42 3.56
C ALA A 112 37.25 -20.26 2.59
N ASN A 113 36.57 -19.14 2.80
CA ASN A 113 36.75 -17.92 2.03
C ASN A 113 38.14 -17.31 2.26
N ARG A 114 38.63 -17.32 3.50
CA ARG A 114 39.97 -16.81 3.83
C ARG A 114 41.08 -17.50 3.05
N VAL A 115 41.02 -18.83 2.90
CA VAL A 115 42.03 -19.58 2.13
C VAL A 115 42.04 -19.13 0.67
N ILE A 116 40.86 -18.91 0.07
CA ILE A 116 40.74 -18.45 -1.32
C ILE A 116 41.23 -17.00 -1.46
N LEU A 117 40.78 -16.10 -0.57
CA LEU A 117 41.09 -14.67 -0.63
C LEU A 117 42.58 -14.41 -0.36
N ALA A 118 43.16 -15.04 0.66
CA ALA A 118 44.60 -14.94 0.94
C ALA A 118 45.45 -15.54 -0.19
N GLY A 119 45.01 -16.64 -0.80
CA GLY A 119 45.77 -17.31 -1.85
C GLY A 119 45.68 -16.67 -3.25
N LEU A 120 44.71 -15.77 -3.47
CA LEU A 120 44.54 -15.06 -4.75
C LEU A 120 44.63 -13.54 -4.61
N ALA A 121 43.76 -12.92 -3.80
CA ALA A 121 43.58 -11.48 -3.79
C ALA A 121 44.82 -10.75 -3.24
N GLU A 122 45.52 -11.35 -2.28
CA GLU A 122 46.72 -10.77 -1.69
C GLU A 122 47.95 -10.84 -2.60
N PRO A 123 48.33 -11.99 -3.20
CA PRO A 123 49.39 -12.07 -4.20
C PRO A 123 49.13 -11.19 -5.43
N LEU A 124 47.87 -11.02 -5.82
CA LEU A 124 47.48 -10.13 -6.91
C LEU A 124 47.57 -8.65 -6.54
N GLY A 125 47.82 -8.29 -5.27
CA GLY A 125 47.82 -6.90 -4.81
C GLY A 125 46.44 -6.24 -4.80
N LEU A 126 45.38 -7.03 -4.87
CA LEU A 126 43.99 -6.55 -4.88
C LEU A 126 43.50 -6.19 -3.47
N ALA A 127 43.87 -7.00 -2.49
CA ALA A 127 43.45 -6.81 -1.10
C ALA A 127 44.51 -7.30 -0.11
N THR A 128 44.32 -6.98 1.16
CA THR A 128 45.00 -7.62 2.29
C THR A 128 44.03 -8.55 2.98
N MET A 129 44.49 -9.76 3.30
CA MET A 129 43.74 -10.70 4.12
C MET A 129 44.39 -10.82 5.50
N ASN A 130 43.82 -10.14 6.49
CA ASN A 130 44.17 -10.38 7.90
C ASN A 130 43.24 -11.46 8.49
N GLN A 131 43.50 -11.92 9.72
CA GLN A 131 42.83 -13.07 10.35
C GLN A 131 41.36 -13.28 9.92
N ASP A 132 40.47 -12.31 10.12
CA ASP A 132 39.07 -12.39 9.70
C ASP A 132 38.63 -11.19 8.84
N VAL A 133 39.58 -10.50 8.20
CA VAL A 133 39.34 -9.19 7.58
C VAL A 133 39.91 -9.16 6.17
N PHE A 134 39.05 -8.84 5.21
CA PHE A 134 39.45 -8.50 3.85
C PHE A 134 39.39 -6.98 3.67
N ALA A 135 40.52 -6.35 3.37
CA ALA A 135 40.58 -4.91 3.09
C ALA A 135 41.16 -4.67 1.69
N LEU A 136 40.40 -4.00 0.83
CA LEU A 136 40.77 -3.69 -0.53
C LEU A 136 41.98 -2.74 -0.54
N LYS A 137 42.97 -3.04 -1.36
CA LYS A 137 44.15 -2.19 -1.55
C LYS A 137 43.89 -1.13 -2.62
N ARG A 138 44.68 -0.06 -2.58
CA ARG A 138 44.63 1.03 -3.57
C ARG A 138 45.65 0.87 -4.70
N ASP A 139 46.54 -0.12 -4.61
CA ASP A 139 47.67 -0.33 -5.52
C ASP A 139 47.26 -0.30 -6.99
N TRP A 140 46.23 -1.07 -7.37
CA TRP A 140 45.71 -1.10 -8.75
C TRP A 140 45.04 0.21 -9.17
N ARG A 141 44.32 0.86 -8.25
CA ARG A 141 43.68 2.15 -8.52
C ARG A 141 44.73 3.21 -8.82
N GLU A 142 45.75 3.31 -7.97
CA GLU A 142 46.86 4.25 -8.13
C GLU A 142 47.70 3.92 -9.38
N HIS A 143 47.88 2.64 -9.68
CA HIS A 143 48.57 2.18 -10.88
C HIS A 143 47.85 2.62 -12.16
N PHE A 144 46.56 2.29 -12.31
CA PHE A 144 45.80 2.68 -13.50
C PHE A 144 45.65 4.20 -13.62
N GLN A 145 45.46 4.93 -12.52
CA GLN A 145 45.43 6.40 -12.54
C GLN A 145 46.75 7.00 -13.03
N ARG A 146 47.88 6.44 -12.61
CA ARG A 146 49.20 6.86 -13.07
C ARG A 146 49.39 6.59 -14.56
N GLN A 147 48.96 5.43 -15.04
CA GLN A 147 49.07 5.07 -16.47
C GLN A 147 48.17 5.94 -17.35
N MET A 148 46.92 6.21 -16.93
CA MET A 148 46.03 7.15 -17.61
C MET A 148 46.65 8.54 -17.72
N ALA A 149 47.27 9.03 -16.64
CA ALA A 149 47.95 10.34 -16.65
C ALA A 149 49.19 10.36 -17.56
N GLN A 150 49.97 9.27 -17.60
CA GLN A 150 51.14 9.17 -18.49
C GLN A 150 50.76 9.06 -19.97
N ALA A 151 49.67 8.38 -20.28
CA ALA A 151 49.15 8.22 -21.63
C ALA A 151 48.26 9.38 -22.11
N ASP A 152 47.96 10.36 -21.24
CA ASP A 152 46.92 11.40 -21.43
C ASP A 152 45.57 10.81 -21.90
N ASN A 153 45.23 9.62 -21.38
CA ASN A 153 44.02 8.88 -21.73
C ASN A 153 43.03 8.88 -20.57
N ARG A 154 41.99 9.73 -20.67
CA ARG A 154 40.96 9.89 -19.63
C ARG A 154 39.83 8.85 -19.71
N GLN A 155 39.75 8.08 -20.81
CA GLN A 155 38.70 7.09 -21.06
C GLN A 155 39.35 5.83 -21.61
N PRO A 156 40.17 5.12 -20.81
CA PRO A 156 40.90 3.96 -21.30
C PRO A 156 39.95 2.84 -21.70
N THR A 157 40.33 2.13 -22.75
CA THR A 157 39.66 0.89 -23.13
C THR A 157 40.09 -0.25 -22.19
N VAL A 158 39.29 -1.31 -22.13
CA VAL A 158 39.68 -2.55 -21.46
C VAL A 158 40.99 -3.10 -22.05
N ASN A 159 41.24 -2.93 -23.35
CA ASN A 159 42.51 -3.31 -23.95
C ASN A 159 43.69 -2.53 -23.35
N ASP A 160 43.58 -1.20 -23.24
CA ASP A 160 44.62 -0.35 -22.65
C ASP A 160 44.94 -0.79 -21.22
N LEU A 161 43.91 -1.04 -20.41
CA LEU A 161 44.08 -1.48 -19.02
C LEU A 161 44.71 -2.88 -18.93
N ARG A 162 44.39 -3.80 -19.85
CA ARG A 162 45.01 -5.13 -19.91
C ARG A 162 46.50 -5.06 -20.24
N GLU A 163 46.89 -4.16 -21.13
CA GLU A 163 48.30 -3.90 -21.44
C GLU A 163 49.03 -3.30 -20.23
N TRP A 164 48.38 -2.37 -19.52
CA TRP A 164 48.96 -1.75 -18.33
C TRP A 164 49.12 -2.70 -17.13
N CYS A 165 48.39 -3.82 -17.08
CA CYS A 165 48.60 -4.85 -16.05
C CYS A 165 50.02 -5.45 -16.07
N ASP A 166 50.68 -5.44 -17.24
CA ASP A 166 52.04 -5.96 -17.44
C ASP A 166 53.12 -4.86 -17.33
N LEU A 167 52.77 -3.66 -16.87
CA LEU A 167 53.69 -2.55 -16.63
C LEU A 167 53.95 -2.33 -15.13
N PRO A 168 55.14 -1.86 -14.73
CA PRO A 168 56.35 -1.68 -15.56
C PRO A 168 57.05 -3.00 -15.90
N ASN A 169 56.72 -4.07 -15.18
CA ASN A 169 57.30 -5.40 -15.32
C ASN A 169 56.18 -6.39 -15.68
N ALA A 170 56.44 -7.26 -16.65
CA ALA A 170 55.46 -8.23 -17.10
C ALA A 170 55.08 -9.21 -15.97
N ARG A 171 53.78 -9.47 -15.83
CA ARG A 171 53.21 -10.35 -14.81
C ARG A 171 52.68 -11.65 -15.42
N GLY A 172 52.34 -11.66 -16.70
CA GLY A 172 51.88 -12.85 -17.40
C GLY A 172 50.50 -13.32 -16.94
N LEU A 173 49.66 -12.38 -16.49
CA LEU A 173 48.35 -12.70 -15.94
C LEU A 173 47.40 -13.24 -17.03
N PRO A 174 46.67 -14.33 -16.76
CA PRO A 174 45.57 -14.77 -17.62
C PRO A 174 44.55 -13.66 -17.82
N GLN A 175 43.82 -13.70 -18.94
CA GLN A 175 42.87 -12.65 -19.28
C GLN A 175 41.78 -12.50 -18.21
N GLU A 176 41.28 -13.61 -17.66
CA GLU A 176 40.23 -13.62 -16.64
C GLU A 176 40.68 -12.95 -15.34
N VAL A 177 41.98 -13.01 -15.02
CA VAL A 177 42.56 -12.33 -13.85
C VAL A 177 42.70 -10.84 -14.13
N ARG A 178 43.15 -10.46 -15.34
CA ARG A 178 43.19 -9.04 -15.75
C ARG A 178 41.80 -8.41 -15.73
N ASP A 179 40.79 -9.14 -16.21
CA ASP A 179 39.40 -8.70 -16.20
C ASP A 179 38.88 -8.47 -14.78
N LEU A 180 39.18 -9.37 -13.84
CA LEU A 180 38.84 -9.18 -12.43
C LEU A 180 39.48 -7.91 -11.85
N LEU A 181 40.76 -7.64 -12.16
CA LEU A 181 41.47 -6.45 -11.68
C LEU A 181 40.85 -5.16 -12.25
N ILE A 182 40.55 -5.16 -13.55
CA ILE A 182 39.93 -4.03 -14.25
C ILE A 182 38.52 -3.77 -13.71
N TRP A 183 37.73 -4.83 -13.56
CA TRP A 183 36.39 -4.74 -13.00
C TRP A 183 36.40 -4.25 -11.56
N SER A 184 37.33 -4.75 -10.73
CA SER A 184 37.49 -4.31 -9.34
C SER A 184 37.89 -2.83 -9.26
N TYR A 185 38.78 -2.38 -10.16
CA TYR A 185 39.12 -0.97 -10.30
C TYR A 185 37.90 -0.14 -10.69
N ALA A 186 37.16 -0.56 -11.72
CA ALA A 186 35.99 0.15 -12.21
C ALA A 186 34.95 0.33 -11.11
N LEU A 187 34.68 -0.75 -10.36
CA LEU A 187 33.75 -0.72 -9.23
C LEU A 187 34.20 0.23 -8.12
N ALA A 188 35.49 0.20 -7.78
CA ALA A 188 36.02 0.98 -6.66
C ALA A 188 36.34 2.44 -7.01
N ALA A 189 36.41 2.78 -8.30
CA ALA A 189 36.61 4.14 -8.81
C ALA A 189 35.32 4.77 -9.38
N ASP A 190 34.17 4.12 -9.18
CA ASP A 190 32.85 4.53 -9.70
C ASP A 190 32.85 4.77 -11.22
N CYS A 191 33.54 3.90 -11.96
CA CYS A 191 33.54 3.89 -13.42
C CYS A 191 32.44 2.96 -13.95
N ARG A 192 31.90 3.29 -15.12
CA ARG A 192 31.03 2.42 -15.90
C ARG A 192 31.72 1.95 -17.17
N PHE A 193 31.38 0.73 -17.57
CA PHE A 193 31.74 0.19 -18.88
C PHE A 193 30.76 0.73 -19.92
N ILE A 194 31.30 1.37 -20.94
CA ILE A 194 30.56 1.88 -22.09
C ILE A 194 30.92 1.04 -23.32
N GLU A 195 29.92 0.52 -24.01
CA GLU A 195 30.09 -0.16 -25.29
C GLU A 195 29.11 0.45 -26.30
N HIS A 196 29.61 0.80 -27.49
CA HIS A 196 28.82 1.47 -28.54
C HIS A 196 28.05 2.73 -28.05
N GLY A 197 28.62 3.46 -27.07
CA GLY A 197 28.04 4.68 -26.50
C GLY A 197 26.98 4.46 -25.41
N ALA A 198 26.64 3.22 -25.07
CA ALA A 198 25.71 2.90 -23.98
C ALA A 198 26.44 2.24 -22.80
N ALA A 199 25.97 2.50 -21.58
CA ALA A 199 26.47 1.79 -20.40
C ALA A 199 25.99 0.34 -20.40
N VAL A 200 26.91 -0.58 -20.12
CA VAL A 200 26.65 -2.03 -20.09
C VAL A 200 26.99 -2.58 -18.72
N ASP A 201 26.12 -3.47 -18.21
CA ASP A 201 26.41 -4.22 -16.99
C ASP A 201 27.22 -5.47 -17.34
N VAL A 202 28.34 -5.67 -16.64
CA VAL A 202 29.33 -6.70 -16.95
C VAL A 202 29.75 -7.43 -15.69
N GLY A 203 30.01 -8.73 -15.85
CA GLY A 203 30.60 -9.54 -14.78
C GLY A 203 32.09 -9.25 -14.59
N CYS A 204 32.68 -9.89 -13.58
CA CYS A 204 34.11 -9.82 -13.31
C CYS A 204 34.99 -10.59 -14.31
N ASP A 205 34.40 -11.18 -15.37
CA ASP A 205 35.06 -11.98 -16.38
C ASP A 205 34.53 -11.66 -17.80
N ASN A 206 35.33 -11.97 -18.82
CA ASN A 206 34.98 -11.86 -20.24
C ASN A 206 34.60 -10.44 -20.69
N LEU A 207 35.41 -9.45 -20.29
CA LEU A 207 35.23 -8.06 -20.71
C LEU A 207 35.60 -7.89 -22.20
N SER A 208 34.83 -7.13 -22.97
CA SER A 208 35.15 -6.83 -24.37
C SER A 208 36.30 -5.83 -24.43
N SER A 209 37.30 -6.07 -25.30
CA SER A 209 38.49 -5.21 -25.41
C SER A 209 38.16 -3.76 -25.80
N ASN A 210 37.05 -3.55 -26.51
CA ASN A 210 36.62 -2.25 -27.01
C ASN A 210 35.76 -1.46 -26.01
N MET A 211 35.42 -2.04 -24.86
CA MET A 211 34.68 -1.33 -23.83
C MET A 211 35.55 -0.21 -23.26
N GLU A 212 34.98 0.99 -23.15
CA GLU A 212 35.62 2.14 -22.53
C GLU A 212 35.21 2.22 -21.06
N LEU A 213 36.15 2.53 -20.17
CA LEU A 213 35.83 2.90 -18.80
C LEU A 213 35.64 4.42 -18.73
N ARG A 214 34.45 4.84 -18.32
CA ARG A 214 34.15 6.26 -18.07
C ARG A 214 33.78 6.46 -16.61
N GLN A 215 34.38 7.47 -15.98
CA GLN A 215 34.01 7.86 -14.63
C GLN A 215 32.56 8.33 -14.61
N GLN A 216 31.76 7.79 -13.70
CA GLN A 216 30.39 8.25 -13.50
C GLN A 216 30.42 9.59 -12.74
N GLU A 217 29.70 10.59 -13.24
CA GLU A 217 29.36 11.75 -12.43
C GLU A 217 28.37 11.30 -11.34
N LEU A 218 28.90 11.08 -10.14
CA LEU A 218 28.07 10.81 -8.97
C LEU A 218 27.57 12.11 -8.35
N PRO A 219 26.35 12.13 -7.77
CA PRO A 219 25.94 13.22 -6.92
C PRO A 219 26.92 13.36 -5.75
N SER A 220 27.05 14.57 -5.21
CA SER A 220 27.84 14.76 -3.99
C SER A 220 27.23 13.96 -2.83
N GLN A 221 28.05 13.61 -1.84
CA GLN A 221 27.58 12.88 -0.66
C GLN A 221 26.46 13.63 0.09
N ASP A 222 26.46 14.97 0.04
CA ASP A 222 25.42 15.80 0.64
C ASP A 222 24.09 15.67 -0.12
N ILE A 223 24.13 15.80 -1.46
CA ILE A 223 22.95 15.60 -2.34
C ILE A 223 22.39 14.19 -2.14
N TRP A 224 23.27 13.18 -2.10
CA TRP A 224 22.87 11.80 -1.87
C TRP A 224 22.18 11.60 -0.52
N THR A 225 22.74 12.17 0.55
CA THR A 225 22.16 12.08 1.89
C THR A 225 20.74 12.64 1.92
N ILE A 226 20.54 13.83 1.36
CA ILE A 226 19.23 14.50 1.29
C ILE A 226 18.25 13.68 0.45
N ALA A 227 18.66 13.26 -0.75
CA ALA A 227 17.81 12.45 -1.63
C ALA A 227 17.39 11.14 -0.96
N ARG A 228 18.33 10.44 -0.30
CA ARG A 228 18.07 9.17 0.38
C ARG A 228 17.11 9.31 1.55
N GLU A 229 17.25 10.37 2.35
CA GLU A 229 16.34 10.66 3.47
C GLU A 229 14.92 10.98 2.95
N ARG A 230 14.81 11.88 1.97
CA ARG A 230 13.54 12.18 1.31
C ARG A 230 12.93 10.94 0.67
N ALA A 231 13.75 10.09 0.08
CA ALA A 231 13.34 8.84 -0.52
C ALA A 231 12.76 7.85 0.50
N GLY A 232 13.38 7.75 1.67
CA GLY A 232 12.86 6.97 2.79
C GLY A 232 11.49 7.48 3.24
N HIS A 233 11.31 8.79 3.38
CA HIS A 233 10.06 9.37 3.85
C HIS A 233 8.94 9.37 2.80
N LEU A 234 9.25 9.63 1.53
CA LEU A 234 8.24 9.74 0.46
C LEU A 234 7.76 8.38 -0.04
N PHE A 235 8.66 7.40 -0.16
CA PHE A 235 8.37 6.13 -0.84
C PHE A 235 8.91 4.89 -0.14
N GLY A 236 9.41 5.03 1.09
CA GLY A 236 9.85 3.88 1.90
C GLY A 236 11.16 3.24 1.41
N PHE A 237 11.98 3.96 0.63
CA PHE A 237 13.26 3.46 0.18
C PHE A 237 14.26 3.35 1.33
N SER A 238 14.87 2.17 1.49
CA SER A 238 15.92 1.92 2.48
C SER A 238 17.20 1.46 1.80
N GLY A 239 18.01 2.42 1.37
CA GLY A 239 19.33 2.17 0.76
C GLY A 239 20.51 2.46 1.70
N PRO A 240 21.72 1.95 1.38
CA PRO A 240 22.95 2.29 2.09
C PRO A 240 23.21 3.80 2.14
N SER A 241 23.93 4.27 3.16
CA SER A 241 24.29 5.70 3.32
C SER A 241 25.42 6.15 2.40
N LEU A 242 26.25 5.23 1.91
CA LEU A 242 27.36 5.52 1.01
C LEU A 242 26.84 5.93 -0.38
N CYS A 243 27.39 6.99 -0.96
CA CYS A 243 27.17 7.33 -2.36
C CYS A 243 28.20 6.60 -3.24
N ASN A 244 27.72 5.70 -4.09
CA ASN A 244 28.53 5.04 -5.13
C ASN A 244 27.65 4.70 -6.35
N ALA A 245 28.25 4.27 -7.45
CA ALA A 245 27.55 3.98 -8.70
C ALA A 245 26.37 3.01 -8.53
N ALA A 246 26.55 1.94 -7.75
CA ALA A 246 25.55 0.89 -7.54
C ALA A 246 24.36 1.37 -6.70
N THR A 247 24.61 2.07 -5.59
CA THR A 247 23.58 2.63 -4.71
C THR A 247 22.76 3.70 -5.40
N VAL A 248 23.43 4.57 -6.18
CA VAL A 248 22.81 5.59 -7.03
C VAL A 248 21.94 4.94 -8.11
N ALA A 249 22.41 3.90 -8.78
CA ALA A 249 21.61 3.20 -9.79
C ALA A 249 20.36 2.53 -9.18
N ALA A 250 20.51 1.83 -8.06
CA ALA A 250 19.39 1.16 -7.38
C ALA A 250 18.34 2.16 -6.88
N ALA A 251 18.76 3.27 -6.26
CA ALA A 251 17.85 4.33 -5.87
C ALA A 251 17.18 4.98 -7.08
N GLY A 252 17.93 5.29 -8.14
CA GLY A 252 17.38 5.85 -9.38
C GLY A 252 16.24 5.00 -9.95
N ILE A 253 16.43 3.68 -10.02
CA ILE A 253 15.37 2.75 -10.47
C ILE A 253 14.14 2.83 -9.56
N ALA A 254 14.33 2.80 -8.24
CA ALA A 254 13.23 2.87 -7.27
C ALA A 254 12.45 4.20 -7.36
N ILE A 255 13.17 5.33 -7.44
CA ILE A 255 12.59 6.68 -7.51
C ILE A 255 11.79 6.87 -8.80
N VAL A 256 12.38 6.52 -9.96
CA VAL A 256 11.70 6.61 -11.27
C VAL A 256 10.48 5.68 -11.30
N GLY A 257 10.60 4.48 -10.73
CA GLY A 257 9.50 3.54 -10.59
C GLY A 257 8.33 4.14 -9.80
N TYR A 258 8.61 4.74 -8.65
CA TYR A 258 7.59 5.41 -7.83
C TYR A 258 6.91 6.57 -8.58
N GLY A 259 7.69 7.39 -9.29
CA GLY A 259 7.18 8.42 -10.19
C GLY A 259 6.18 7.87 -11.20
N ARG A 260 6.52 6.77 -11.87
CA ARG A 260 5.63 6.11 -12.85
C ARG A 260 4.36 5.56 -12.23
N THR A 261 4.43 5.00 -11.02
CA THR A 261 3.27 4.40 -10.34
C THR A 261 2.24 5.45 -9.91
N TYR A 262 2.69 6.56 -9.33
CA TYR A 262 1.80 7.50 -8.65
C TYR A 262 1.51 8.80 -9.40
N GLN A 263 2.22 9.10 -10.49
CA GLN A 263 2.03 10.36 -11.20
C GLN A 263 0.62 10.57 -11.74
N ALA A 264 0.01 9.55 -12.37
CA ALA A 264 -1.34 9.69 -12.92
C ALA A 264 -2.42 9.82 -11.82
N PRO A 265 -2.48 8.93 -10.80
CA PRO A 265 -3.43 9.08 -9.70
C PRO A 265 -3.36 10.44 -8.99
N LEU A 266 -2.14 10.97 -8.82
CA LEU A 266 -1.93 12.25 -8.15
C LEU A 266 -2.32 13.43 -9.04
N ALA A 267 -2.04 13.38 -10.34
CA ALA A 267 -2.49 14.40 -11.29
C ALA A 267 -4.02 14.48 -11.34
N ASP A 268 -4.71 13.33 -11.33
CA ASP A 268 -6.17 13.28 -11.27
C ASP A 268 -6.70 13.88 -9.95
N LEU A 269 -6.05 13.60 -8.82
CA LEU A 269 -6.40 14.22 -7.55
C LEU A 269 -6.26 15.75 -7.60
N VAL A 270 -5.16 16.27 -8.16
CA VAL A 270 -4.95 17.72 -8.28
C VAL A 270 -6.04 18.37 -9.15
N ALA A 271 -6.46 17.70 -10.22
CA ALA A 271 -7.58 18.15 -11.03
C ALA A 271 -8.90 18.18 -10.24
N ALA A 272 -9.22 17.11 -9.51
CA ALA A 272 -10.42 17.03 -8.67
C ALA A 272 -10.41 18.07 -7.53
N LEU A 273 -9.27 18.28 -6.87
CA LEU A 273 -9.11 19.31 -5.85
C LEU A 273 -9.33 20.71 -6.46
N ARG A 274 -8.78 21.00 -7.64
CA ARG A 274 -8.98 22.29 -8.32
C ARG A 274 -10.46 22.56 -8.60
N GLU A 275 -11.20 21.56 -9.05
CA GLU A 275 -12.65 21.66 -9.26
C GLU A 275 -13.41 21.86 -7.95
N ALA A 276 -13.08 21.10 -6.91
CA ALA A 276 -13.69 21.25 -5.58
C ALA A 276 -13.47 22.64 -4.98
N HIS A 277 -12.25 23.20 -5.12
CA HIS A 277 -11.97 24.57 -4.69
C HIS A 277 -12.80 25.60 -5.47
N ALA A 278 -12.99 25.40 -6.78
CA ALA A 278 -13.83 26.27 -7.59
C ALA A 278 -15.31 26.21 -7.17
N HIS A 279 -15.82 25.04 -6.79
CA HIS A 279 -17.19 24.88 -6.29
C HIS A 279 -17.45 25.65 -4.99
N LEU A 280 -16.47 25.73 -4.09
CA LEU A 280 -16.58 26.41 -2.80
C LEU A 280 -15.98 27.82 -2.79
N GLY A 281 -15.47 28.31 -3.93
CA GLY A 281 -14.83 29.63 -4.02
C GLY A 281 -13.56 29.78 -3.17
N LEU A 282 -12.83 28.68 -2.94
CA LEU A 282 -11.64 28.67 -2.09
C LEU A 282 -10.38 29.08 -2.86
N ASP A 283 -9.51 29.85 -2.21
CA ASP A 283 -8.21 30.20 -2.76
C ASP A 283 -7.21 29.05 -2.60
N ARG A 284 -6.87 28.45 -3.75
CA ARG A 284 -5.90 27.35 -3.88
C ARG A 284 -4.50 27.69 -3.34
N THR A 285 -4.11 28.96 -3.32
CA THR A 285 -2.79 29.36 -2.81
C THR A 285 -2.69 29.26 -1.29
N THR A 286 -3.82 29.29 -0.59
CA THR A 286 -3.91 29.15 0.87
C THR A 286 -4.17 27.71 1.32
N SER A 287 -4.58 26.83 0.41
CA SER A 287 -4.82 25.42 0.69
C SER A 287 -3.52 24.64 0.83
N GLU A 288 -3.26 24.10 2.03
CA GLU A 288 -2.11 23.24 2.31
C GLU A 288 -2.16 22.00 1.42
N ARG A 289 -3.31 21.32 1.42
CA ARG A 289 -3.55 20.11 0.62
C ARG A 289 -3.34 20.34 -0.87
N TYR A 290 -3.88 21.43 -1.42
CA TYR A 290 -3.71 21.70 -2.85
C TYR A 290 -2.25 21.98 -3.20
N ARG A 291 -1.54 22.78 -2.40
CA ARG A 291 -0.11 23.08 -2.61
C ARG A 291 0.73 21.81 -2.54
N SER A 292 0.53 20.98 -1.53
CA SER A 292 1.27 19.72 -1.36
C SER A 292 0.97 18.73 -2.48
N ALA A 293 -0.30 18.54 -2.85
CA ALA A 293 -0.67 17.68 -3.96
C ALA A 293 -0.11 18.18 -5.31
N ASN A 294 -0.12 19.49 -5.55
CA ASN A 294 0.41 20.08 -6.77
C ASN A 294 1.94 19.97 -6.85
N ALA A 295 2.66 20.34 -5.79
CA ALA A 295 4.12 20.21 -5.73
C ALA A 295 4.56 18.74 -5.89
N ALA A 296 3.85 17.81 -5.26
CA ALA A 296 4.11 16.39 -5.42
C ALA A 296 3.80 15.91 -6.85
N ALA A 297 2.72 16.38 -7.49
CA ALA A 297 2.40 16.03 -8.88
C ALA A 297 3.48 16.52 -9.86
N GLU A 298 3.99 17.74 -9.66
CA GLU A 298 5.10 18.30 -10.43
C GLU A 298 6.37 17.48 -10.25
N LEU A 299 6.73 17.15 -9.00
CA LEU A 299 7.86 16.28 -8.69
C LEU A 299 7.74 14.92 -9.40
N LEU A 300 6.61 14.22 -9.25
CA LEU A 300 6.42 12.91 -9.86
C LEU A 300 6.42 12.98 -11.41
N ALA A 301 5.95 14.09 -11.99
CA ALA A 301 6.01 14.31 -13.44
C ALA A 301 7.43 14.47 -13.96
N CYS A 302 8.32 15.12 -13.20
CA CYS A 302 9.75 15.15 -13.50
C CYS A 302 10.39 13.77 -13.33
N LEU A 303 10.13 13.10 -12.21
CA LEU A 303 10.77 11.82 -11.88
C LEU A 303 10.43 10.68 -12.85
N LYS A 304 9.20 10.59 -13.37
CA LYS A 304 8.78 9.45 -14.23
C LYS A 304 9.61 9.32 -15.52
N ASN A 305 10.18 10.43 -15.99
CA ASN A 305 10.92 10.53 -17.25
C ASN A 305 12.43 10.74 -17.06
N ALA A 306 12.89 10.97 -15.82
CA ALA A 306 14.28 11.25 -15.52
C ALA A 306 15.18 10.00 -15.68
N SER A 307 16.46 10.22 -15.95
CA SER A 307 17.47 9.18 -15.73
C SER A 307 17.67 8.92 -14.23
N GLY A 308 18.27 7.80 -13.86
CA GLY A 308 18.41 7.44 -12.44
C GLY A 308 19.24 8.44 -11.61
N ASP A 309 20.29 9.02 -12.19
CA ASP A 309 21.12 10.06 -11.58
C ASP A 309 20.40 11.41 -11.52
N GLU A 310 19.67 11.78 -12.57
CA GLU A 310 18.86 12.99 -12.62
C GLU A 310 17.73 12.94 -11.59
N ALA A 311 17.09 11.77 -11.41
CA ALA A 311 16.04 11.55 -10.41
C ALA A 311 16.52 11.84 -8.98
N ILE A 312 17.77 11.52 -8.66
CA ILE A 312 18.37 11.80 -7.35
C ILE A 312 18.54 13.31 -7.15
N ARG A 313 19.07 14.02 -8.15
CA ARG A 313 19.21 15.49 -8.09
C ARG A 313 17.86 16.18 -7.94
N ILE A 314 16.90 15.85 -8.80
CA ILE A 314 15.52 16.38 -8.75
C ILE A 314 14.92 16.19 -7.36
N LEU A 315 15.07 15.00 -6.78
CA LEU A 315 14.52 14.70 -5.46
C LEU A 315 15.21 15.49 -4.33
N ALA A 316 16.54 15.63 -4.38
CA ALA A 316 17.30 16.39 -3.40
C ALA A 316 16.95 17.89 -3.42
N GLU A 317 16.73 18.43 -4.61
CA GLU A 317 16.50 19.87 -4.83
C GLU A 317 15.03 20.26 -4.78
N ALA A 318 14.10 19.29 -4.79
CA ALA A 318 12.67 19.54 -4.78
C ALA A 318 12.26 20.50 -3.64
N ASP A 319 11.51 21.55 -3.98
CA ASP A 319 10.88 22.43 -3.00
C ASP A 319 9.54 21.82 -2.58
N LEU A 320 9.51 21.29 -1.35
CA LEU A 320 8.33 20.63 -0.81
C LEU A 320 7.66 21.56 0.20
N PRO A 321 6.38 21.92 0.01
CA PRO A 321 5.68 22.87 0.88
C PRO A 321 5.33 22.28 2.27
N ALA A 322 5.51 20.98 2.44
CA ALA A 322 5.25 20.25 3.68
C ALA A 322 6.32 19.16 3.90
N ALA A 323 6.32 18.55 5.08
CA ALA A 323 7.19 17.43 5.40
C ALA A 323 6.95 16.23 4.46
N ALA A 324 8.03 15.52 4.13
CA ALA A 324 8.03 14.43 3.15
C ALA A 324 7.02 13.31 3.49
N ASP A 325 6.85 12.98 4.76
CA ASP A 325 5.92 11.96 5.24
C ASP A 325 4.43 12.40 5.15
N VAL A 326 4.15 13.70 5.25
CA VAL A 326 2.81 14.26 5.00
C VAL A 326 2.45 14.13 3.53
N ILE A 327 3.39 14.51 2.65
CA ILE A 327 3.22 14.38 1.20
C ILE A 327 3.05 12.92 0.81
N ALA A 328 3.87 12.01 1.34
CA ALA A 328 3.76 10.57 1.10
C ALA A 328 2.35 10.03 1.37
N HIS A 329 1.74 10.45 2.48
CA HIS A 329 0.38 10.06 2.82
C HIS A 329 -0.66 10.61 1.83
N GLY A 330 -0.50 11.86 1.38
CA GLY A 330 -1.33 12.44 0.32
C GLY A 330 -1.21 11.68 -1.02
N VAL A 331 0.01 11.32 -1.42
CA VAL A 331 0.27 10.56 -2.66
C VAL A 331 -0.38 9.17 -2.60
N THR A 332 -0.18 8.44 -1.49
CA THR A 332 -0.68 7.07 -1.34
C THR A 332 -2.21 6.97 -1.22
N THR A 333 -2.86 8.01 -0.70
CA THR A 333 -4.33 8.09 -0.57
C THR A 333 -5.01 8.78 -1.75
N ALA A 334 -4.25 9.20 -2.77
CA ALA A 334 -4.73 10.11 -3.80
C ALA A 334 -5.98 9.61 -4.53
N ASN A 335 -6.02 8.31 -4.87
CA ASN A 335 -7.18 7.76 -5.57
C ASN A 335 -8.43 7.71 -4.68
N THR A 336 -8.29 7.32 -3.40
CA THR A 336 -9.38 7.29 -2.43
C THR A 336 -9.98 8.68 -2.21
N VAL A 337 -9.12 9.69 -2.05
CA VAL A 337 -9.55 11.08 -1.85
C VAL A 337 -10.21 11.63 -3.12
N LYS A 338 -9.64 11.37 -4.30
CA LYS A 338 -10.23 11.75 -5.59
C LYS A 338 -11.64 11.18 -5.75
N GLU A 339 -11.81 9.88 -5.49
CA GLU A 339 -13.12 9.21 -5.59
C GLU A 339 -14.14 9.78 -4.60
N ALA A 340 -13.72 10.20 -3.41
CA ALA A 340 -14.60 10.86 -2.45
C ALA A 340 -15.05 12.23 -2.98
N ILE A 341 -14.14 13.04 -3.54
CA ILE A 341 -14.45 14.35 -4.12
C ILE A 341 -15.49 14.22 -5.23
N TYR A 342 -15.38 13.22 -6.11
CA TYR A 342 -16.34 13.00 -7.20
C TYR A 342 -17.75 12.60 -6.75
N LYS A 343 -17.92 12.15 -5.50
CA LYS A 343 -19.23 11.78 -4.96
C LYS A 343 -19.98 12.95 -4.34
N VAL A 344 -19.33 14.10 -4.15
CA VAL A 344 -19.94 15.27 -3.51
C VAL A 344 -21.06 15.85 -4.38
N ARG A 345 -22.24 16.07 -3.78
CA ARG A 345 -23.40 16.69 -4.43
C ARG A 345 -23.31 18.23 -4.41
N TRP A 346 -22.38 18.78 -5.18
CA TRP A 346 -22.07 20.23 -5.20
C TRP A 346 -23.28 21.13 -5.48
N SER A 347 -24.13 20.76 -6.45
CA SER A 347 -25.34 21.52 -6.79
C SER A 347 -26.31 21.59 -5.61
N THR A 348 -26.57 20.45 -4.97
CA THR A 348 -27.46 20.35 -3.82
C THR A 348 -27.00 21.20 -2.64
N LEU A 349 -25.70 21.19 -2.33
CA LEU A 349 -25.14 22.06 -1.29
C LEU A 349 -25.31 23.53 -1.66
N LYS A 350 -25.05 23.90 -2.92
CA LYS A 350 -25.20 25.27 -3.41
C LYS A 350 -26.64 25.77 -3.33
N ASP A 351 -27.61 24.92 -3.65
CA ASP A 351 -29.03 25.26 -3.58
C ASP A 351 -29.48 25.48 -2.12
N LEU A 352 -29.07 24.61 -1.20
CA LEU A 352 -29.40 24.74 0.23
C LEU A 352 -28.72 25.94 0.90
N LEU A 353 -27.56 26.39 0.41
CA LEU A 353 -26.94 27.64 0.85
C LEU A 353 -27.78 28.88 0.51
N GLN A 354 -28.66 28.80 -0.49
CA GLN A 354 -29.59 29.89 -0.82
C GLN A 354 -30.87 29.84 0.03
N ALA A 355 -31.08 28.80 0.84
CA ALA A 355 -32.25 28.68 1.69
C ALA A 355 -32.16 29.63 2.90
N GLU A 356 -33.28 30.24 3.27
CA GLU A 356 -33.31 31.13 4.42
C GLU A 356 -33.47 30.39 5.76
N GLY A 357 -33.20 31.09 6.86
CA GLY A 357 -33.46 30.59 8.22
C GLY A 357 -32.51 29.47 8.67
N ALA A 358 -33.07 28.47 9.36
CA ALA A 358 -32.28 27.41 10.00
C ALA A 358 -31.62 26.44 9.00
N ILE A 359 -32.20 26.29 7.79
CA ILE A 359 -31.69 25.40 6.75
C ILE A 359 -30.41 25.99 6.15
N GLY A 360 -30.43 27.27 5.76
CA GLY A 360 -29.26 27.99 5.25
C GLY A 360 -28.08 27.98 6.22
N LYS A 361 -28.31 28.31 7.50
CA LYS A 361 -27.27 28.29 8.53
C LYS A 361 -26.62 26.91 8.72
N ARG A 362 -27.40 25.82 8.59
CA ARG A 362 -26.86 24.45 8.65
C ARG A 362 -26.08 24.10 7.39
N ALA A 363 -26.52 24.57 6.22
CA ALA A 363 -25.78 24.42 4.97
C ALA A 363 -24.46 25.20 5.00
N GLU A 364 -24.42 26.40 5.58
CA GLU A 364 -23.19 27.18 5.83
C GLU A 364 -22.21 26.41 6.71
N ALA A 365 -22.67 25.81 7.81
CA ALA A 365 -21.83 24.98 8.67
C ALA A 365 -21.30 23.70 7.96
N LEU A 366 -22.05 23.14 7.02
CA LEU A 366 -21.58 22.05 6.16
C LEU A 366 -20.50 22.52 5.17
N HIS A 367 -20.74 23.68 4.57
CA HIS A 367 -19.79 24.33 3.66
C HIS A 367 -18.47 24.64 4.36
N GLU A 368 -18.48 25.26 5.54
CA GLU A 368 -17.28 25.57 6.34
C GLU A 368 -16.48 24.32 6.70
N ARG A 369 -17.16 23.24 7.13
CA ARG A 369 -16.50 21.96 7.44
C ARG A 369 -15.81 21.37 6.20
N LEU A 370 -16.50 21.36 5.07
CA LEU A 370 -15.93 20.84 3.81
C LEU A 370 -14.77 21.71 3.33
N ALA A 371 -14.88 23.03 3.46
CA ALA A 371 -13.81 23.97 3.13
C ALA A 371 -12.56 23.76 4.00
N ALA A 372 -12.73 23.56 5.30
CA ALA A 372 -11.63 23.24 6.21
C ALA A 372 -10.94 21.92 5.80
N ALA A 373 -11.72 20.87 5.51
CA ALA A 373 -11.18 19.58 5.09
C ALA A 373 -10.43 19.65 3.74
N LEU A 374 -10.89 20.47 2.80
CA LEU A 374 -10.23 20.71 1.51
C LEU A 374 -8.96 21.55 1.63
N THR A 375 -8.82 22.30 2.72
CA THR A 375 -7.68 23.19 2.98
C THR A 375 -6.55 22.47 3.71
N HIS A 376 -6.87 21.78 4.81
CA HIS A 376 -5.87 21.10 5.65
C HIS A 376 -5.34 19.82 5.03
N GLU A 377 -4.10 19.47 5.37
CA GLU A 377 -3.42 18.25 4.90
C GLU A 377 -4.18 16.96 5.21
N GLN A 378 -4.01 15.92 4.38
CA GLN A 378 -4.69 14.63 4.56
C GLN A 378 -4.42 13.98 5.92
N ARG A 379 -3.21 14.20 6.46
CA ARG A 379 -2.82 13.66 7.77
C ARG A 379 -3.42 14.44 8.94
N ALA A 380 -3.76 15.71 8.73
CA ALA A 380 -4.42 16.55 9.72
C ALA A 380 -5.94 16.36 9.70
N MET A 381 -6.53 16.28 8.51
CA MET A 381 -7.95 16.02 8.31
C MET A 381 -8.15 14.99 7.19
N ASP A 382 -8.82 13.88 7.50
CA ASP A 382 -9.20 12.91 6.47
C ASP A 382 -10.34 13.49 5.61
N LEU A 383 -10.03 13.87 4.38
CA LEU A 383 -11.01 14.47 3.48
C LEU A 383 -12.11 13.47 3.08
N ALA A 384 -11.77 12.19 2.91
CA ALA A 384 -12.76 11.18 2.53
C ALA A 384 -13.79 10.97 3.66
N GLY A 385 -13.32 10.87 4.91
CA GLY A 385 -14.18 10.82 6.09
C GLY A 385 -15.04 12.07 6.27
N ALA A 386 -14.43 13.26 6.13
CA ALA A 386 -15.15 14.53 6.24
C ALA A 386 -16.24 14.67 5.16
N ILE A 387 -15.96 14.28 3.91
CA ILE A 387 -16.96 14.24 2.84
C ILE A 387 -18.11 13.29 3.21
N ALA A 388 -17.81 12.09 3.71
CA ALA A 388 -18.86 11.13 4.08
C ALA A 388 -19.75 11.64 5.23
N GLU A 389 -19.20 12.40 6.18
CA GLU A 389 -19.97 13.05 7.24
C GLU A 389 -20.86 14.17 6.68
N VAL A 390 -20.28 15.05 5.85
CA VAL A 390 -21.02 16.13 5.19
C VAL A 390 -22.14 15.56 4.34
N ASP A 391 -21.91 14.46 3.62
CA ASP A 391 -22.91 13.84 2.76
C ASP A 391 -24.12 13.32 3.55
N ARG A 392 -23.87 12.64 4.68
CA ARG A 392 -24.95 12.17 5.58
C ARG A 392 -25.74 13.32 6.19
N ASP A 393 -25.06 14.37 6.62
CA ASP A 393 -25.72 15.54 7.19
C ASP A 393 -26.51 16.33 6.12
N LEU A 394 -25.99 16.35 4.89
CA LEU A 394 -26.67 16.94 3.74
C LEU A 394 -27.97 16.19 3.40
N GLU A 395 -27.98 14.86 3.44
CA GLU A 395 -29.21 14.06 3.26
C GLU A 395 -30.26 14.37 4.32
N ARG A 396 -29.85 14.46 5.59
CA ARG A 396 -30.75 14.84 6.68
C ARG A 396 -31.32 16.24 6.48
N LEU A 397 -30.49 17.17 6.03
CA LEU A 397 -30.90 18.55 5.77
C LEU A 397 -31.90 18.63 4.60
N LEU A 398 -31.71 17.83 3.55
CA LEU A 398 -32.66 17.72 2.45
C LEU A 398 -34.03 17.19 2.89
N VAL A 399 -34.05 16.15 3.73
CA VAL A 399 -35.30 15.61 4.28
C VAL A 399 -36.01 16.68 5.13
N GLN A 400 -35.27 17.43 5.96
CA GLN A 400 -35.83 18.52 6.75
C GLN A 400 -36.37 19.67 5.88
N ALA A 401 -35.66 20.02 4.80
CA ALA A 401 -36.10 21.05 3.85
C ALA A 401 -37.39 20.64 3.12
N ALA A 402 -37.48 19.38 2.68
CA ALA A 402 -38.70 18.85 2.06
C ALA A 402 -39.89 18.81 3.05
N GLN A 403 -39.65 18.46 4.31
CA GLN A 403 -40.67 18.49 5.37
C GLN A 403 -41.13 19.92 5.69
N ALA A 404 -40.23 20.90 5.69
CA ALA A 404 -40.57 22.30 5.90
C ALA A 404 -41.43 22.87 4.75
N GLN A 405 -41.17 22.45 3.51
CA GLN A 405 -41.98 22.84 2.34
C GLN A 405 -43.37 22.19 2.30
N THR A 406 -43.55 21.04 2.96
CA THR A 406 -44.82 20.29 3.00
C THR A 406 -45.61 20.55 4.28
N ALA A 407 -45.07 21.31 5.22
CA ALA A 407 -45.80 21.74 6.41
C ALA A 407 -46.94 22.68 5.97
N PRO A 408 -48.21 22.40 6.35
CA PRO A 408 -49.33 23.27 6.01
C PRO A 408 -49.13 24.65 6.64
N ASP A 409 -49.45 25.69 5.86
CA ASP A 409 -49.34 27.10 6.23
C ASP A 409 -50.02 27.35 7.58
N ASP A 410 -49.51 28.29 8.38
CA ASP A 410 -50.03 28.52 9.74
C ASP A 410 -51.53 28.90 9.71
N ASP A 411 -51.99 29.52 8.62
CA ASP A 411 -53.41 29.79 8.35
C ASP A 411 -54.26 28.52 8.17
N GLU A 412 -53.75 27.48 7.52
CA GLU A 412 -54.47 26.20 7.41
C GLU A 412 -54.51 25.45 8.74
N ARG A 413 -53.48 25.58 9.56
CA ARG A 413 -53.45 24.99 10.91
C ARG A 413 -54.42 25.70 11.84
N GLU A 414 -54.48 27.02 11.77
CA GLU A 414 -55.40 27.83 12.55
C GLU A 414 -56.85 27.58 12.10
N GLN A 415 -57.11 27.50 10.78
CA GLN A 415 -58.41 27.11 10.24
C GLN A 415 -58.83 25.70 10.63
N ARG A 416 -57.95 24.69 10.53
CA ARG A 416 -58.28 23.31 10.97
C ARG A 416 -58.46 23.22 12.48
N ALA A 417 -57.71 24.00 13.27
CA ALA A 417 -57.90 24.07 14.71
C ALA A 417 -59.21 24.77 15.10
N GLU A 418 -59.61 25.79 14.34
CA GLU A 418 -60.88 26.51 14.52
C GLU A 418 -62.08 25.66 14.07
N GLU A 419 -61.96 24.94 12.95
CA GLU A 419 -62.95 23.95 12.48
C GLU A 419 -63.09 22.79 13.47
N ALA A 420 -61.98 22.27 14.02
CA ALA A 420 -62.01 21.23 15.04
C ALA A 420 -62.66 21.73 16.35
N ARG A 421 -62.42 22.99 16.74
CA ARG A 421 -63.10 23.62 17.89
C ARG A 421 -64.60 23.80 17.64
N ARG A 422 -65.00 24.26 16.46
CA ARG A 422 -66.41 24.41 16.07
C ARG A 422 -67.11 23.05 16.01
N ALA A 423 -66.48 22.03 15.45
CA ALA A 423 -67.00 20.66 15.40
C ALA A 423 -67.16 20.05 16.81
N ALA A 424 -66.20 20.30 17.72
CA ALA A 424 -66.31 19.86 19.11
C ALA A 424 -67.45 20.57 19.86
N GLU A 425 -67.66 21.87 19.61
CA GLU A 425 -68.76 22.63 20.21
C GLU A 425 -70.14 22.20 19.67
N GLU A 426 -70.25 21.91 18.37
CA GLU A 426 -71.46 21.35 17.77
C GLU A 426 -71.77 19.94 18.26
N ALA A 427 -70.76 19.08 18.43
CA ALA A 427 -70.93 17.75 19.01
C ALA A 427 -71.47 17.85 20.44
N ARG A 428 -70.94 18.76 21.26
CA ARG A 428 -71.42 18.99 22.62
C ARG A 428 -72.87 19.50 22.65
N LYS A 429 -73.24 20.41 21.75
CA LYS A 429 -74.64 20.89 21.62
C LYS A 429 -75.60 19.78 21.16
N ARG A 430 -75.15 18.87 20.28
CA ARG A 430 -75.94 17.70 19.87
C ARG A 430 -76.14 16.71 21.01
N GLU A 431 -75.11 16.47 21.83
CA GLU A 431 -75.24 15.64 23.03
C GLU A 431 -76.18 16.27 24.07
N GLU A 432 -76.07 17.58 24.33
CA GLU A 432 -76.96 18.31 25.23
C GLU A 432 -78.42 18.30 24.73
N ALA A 433 -78.65 18.47 23.42
CA ALA A 433 -79.98 18.39 22.81
C ALA A 433 -80.58 16.98 22.87
N ALA A 434 -79.78 15.94 22.57
CA ALA A 434 -80.21 14.55 22.69
C ALA A 434 -80.56 14.18 24.14
N HIS A 435 -79.81 14.71 25.11
CA HIS A 435 -80.09 14.52 26.53
C HIS A 435 -81.41 15.20 26.95
N ALA A 436 -81.67 16.42 26.47
CA ALA A 436 -82.91 17.14 26.74
C ALA A 436 -84.15 16.47 26.09
N GLU A 437 -83.99 15.92 24.89
CA GLU A 437 -85.04 15.17 24.20
C GLU A 437 -85.36 13.84 24.91
N HIS A 438 -84.33 13.13 25.37
CA HIS A 438 -84.49 11.91 26.16
C HIS A 438 -85.20 12.17 27.51
N GLU A 439 -84.88 13.29 28.18
CA GLU A 439 -85.57 13.74 29.39
C GLU A 439 -87.05 14.08 29.13
N ARG A 440 -87.39 14.70 27.98
CA ARG A 440 -88.78 14.97 27.59
C ARG A 440 -89.57 13.69 27.38
N LEU A 441 -89.04 12.75 26.59
CA LEU A 441 -89.68 11.47 26.30
C LEU A 441 -89.93 10.66 27.58
N ARG A 442 -88.99 10.70 28.53
CA ARG A 442 -89.14 10.04 29.82
C ARG A 442 -90.30 10.62 30.64
N ARG A 443 -90.48 11.94 30.64
CA ARG A 443 -91.60 12.60 31.34
C ARG A 443 -92.95 12.27 30.68
N GLU A 444 -93.01 12.25 29.35
CA GLU A 444 -94.23 11.84 28.63
C GLU A 444 -94.62 10.38 28.93
N LEU A 445 -93.65 9.47 28.98
CA LEU A 445 -93.87 8.07 29.36
C LEU A 445 -94.35 7.91 30.80
N GLU A 446 -93.82 8.69 31.75
CA GLU A 446 -94.27 8.70 33.14
C GLU A 446 -95.71 9.24 33.28
N GLU A 447 -96.07 10.27 32.50
CA GLU A 447 -97.43 10.82 32.47
C GLU A 447 -98.45 9.85 31.83
N GLU A 448 -98.08 9.16 30.74
CA GLU A 448 -98.92 8.12 30.14
C GLU A 448 -99.14 6.94 31.09
N ARG A 449 -98.10 6.52 31.82
CA ARG A 449 -98.22 5.44 32.80
C ARG A 449 -99.20 5.82 33.92
N ARG A 450 -99.12 7.08 34.39
CA ARG A 450 -100.04 7.63 35.40
C ARG A 450 -101.48 7.68 34.90
N ARG A 451 -101.71 8.05 33.63
CA ARG A 451 -103.04 8.06 33.01
C ARG A 451 -103.61 6.65 32.84
N ARG A 452 -102.78 5.64 32.52
CA ARG A 452 -103.20 4.23 32.48
C ARG A 452 -103.59 3.71 33.86
N GLU A 453 -102.77 3.97 34.89
CA GLU A 453 -103.04 3.56 36.28
C GLU A 453 -104.31 4.23 36.85
N GLU A 454 -104.60 5.49 36.49
CA GLU A 454 -105.84 6.19 36.88
C GLU A 454 -107.08 5.76 36.07
N ALA A 455 -106.91 5.33 34.81
CA ALA A 455 -107.99 4.80 33.98
C ALA A 455 -108.41 3.38 34.40
N GLU A 456 -107.47 2.54 34.82
CA GLU A 456 -107.76 1.20 35.36
C GLU A 456 -108.47 1.27 36.72
N ARG A 457 -108.12 2.23 37.59
CA ARG A 457 -108.81 2.44 38.89
C ARG A 457 -110.22 3.02 38.79
N ARG A 458 -110.60 3.64 37.66
CA ARG A 458 -111.95 4.21 37.43
C ARG A 458 -112.91 3.26 36.71
N ALA A 459 -112.46 2.06 36.31
CA ALA A 459 -113.25 1.13 35.50
C ALA A 459 -113.76 -0.12 36.25
N GLU A 460 -113.59 -0.21 37.57
CA GLU A 460 -114.25 -1.22 38.40
C GLU A 460 -115.53 -0.64 39.03
N VAL A 461 -116.69 -1.05 38.52
CA VAL A 461 -117.99 -0.85 39.17
C VAL A 461 -118.38 -2.18 39.81
N ALA A 462 -118.26 -2.25 41.13
CA ALA A 462 -118.77 -3.37 41.93
C ALA A 462 -120.23 -3.09 42.31
N THR A 463 -121.15 -3.90 41.80
CA THR A 463 -122.55 -3.95 42.25
C THR A 463 -122.76 -5.16 43.15
N GLU A 464 -123.57 -4.97 44.20
CA GLU A 464 -123.83 -5.93 45.27
C GLU A 464 -124.41 -7.27 44.79
N PRO A 465 -123.99 -8.40 45.39
CA PRO A 465 -124.43 -9.74 45.03
C PRO A 465 -125.89 -10.02 45.44
N VAL A 466 -126.65 -10.69 44.57
CA VAL A 466 -128.01 -11.19 44.87
C VAL A 466 -127.94 -12.70 45.04
N ILE A 467 -128.36 -13.18 46.20
CA ILE A 467 -128.47 -14.61 46.51
C ILE A 467 -129.79 -15.12 45.93
N LEU A 468 -129.74 -16.11 45.04
CA LEU A 468 -130.93 -16.80 44.51
C LEU A 468 -131.03 -18.18 45.18
N VAL A 469 -132.01 -18.35 46.05
CA VAL A 469 -132.31 -19.63 46.73
C VAL A 469 -133.13 -20.53 45.80
N SER A 470 -132.83 -21.83 45.82
CA SER A 470 -133.24 -22.84 44.84
C SER A 470 -134.75 -23.05 44.66
N GLY A 471 -135.17 -23.32 43.41
CA GLY A 471 -136.25 -24.27 43.15
C GLY A 471 -137.58 -23.74 42.57
N SER A 472 -137.58 -22.85 41.57
CA SER A 472 -138.73 -22.68 40.66
C SER A 472 -138.27 -22.04 39.34
N ALA A 473 -139.04 -22.21 38.27
CA ALA A 473 -138.77 -21.65 36.94
C ALA A 473 -138.69 -20.11 36.89
N GLU A 474 -138.98 -19.43 38.01
CA GLU A 474 -138.95 -17.96 38.13
C GLU A 474 -137.53 -17.41 38.33
N ALA A 475 -136.58 -18.21 38.86
CA ALA A 475 -135.20 -17.75 39.13
C ALA A 475 -134.39 -17.44 37.84
N GLY A 476 -134.60 -18.22 36.78
CA GLY A 476 -133.96 -17.96 35.48
C GLY A 476 -134.47 -16.68 34.81
N GLN A 477 -135.74 -16.34 35.05
CA GLN A 477 -136.38 -15.16 34.47
C GLN A 477 -135.88 -13.88 35.16
N ALA A 478 -135.77 -13.88 36.49
CA ALA A 478 -135.23 -12.75 37.25
C ALA A 478 -133.75 -12.43 36.89
N LEU A 479 -132.91 -13.46 36.70
CA LEU A 479 -131.53 -13.27 36.25
C LEU A 479 -131.47 -12.74 34.81
N SER A 480 -132.32 -13.27 33.92
CA SER A 480 -132.38 -12.84 32.52
C SER A 480 -132.83 -11.39 32.38
N GLU A 481 -133.85 -10.95 33.13
CA GLU A 481 -134.29 -9.55 33.15
C GLU A 481 -133.19 -8.64 33.68
N ARG A 482 -132.52 -9.00 34.78
CA ARG A 482 -131.43 -8.17 35.33
C ARG A 482 -130.23 -8.07 34.39
N LEU A 483 -129.88 -9.14 33.68
CA LEU A 483 -128.83 -9.12 32.66
C LEU A 483 -129.23 -8.29 31.45
N GLN A 484 -130.50 -8.31 31.05
CA GLN A 484 -131.01 -7.41 30.01
C GLN A 484 -130.97 -5.95 30.46
N ASP A 485 -131.36 -5.64 31.70
CA ASP A 485 -131.29 -4.29 32.26
C ASP A 485 -129.84 -3.79 32.35
N LEU A 486 -128.90 -4.62 32.80
CA LEU A 486 -127.46 -4.28 32.84
C LEU A 486 -126.87 -4.11 31.44
N ALA A 487 -127.25 -4.96 30.49
CA ALA A 487 -126.81 -4.84 29.09
C ALA A 487 -127.40 -3.59 28.41
N ALA A 488 -128.64 -3.21 28.74
CA ALA A 488 -129.28 -1.99 28.25
C ALA A 488 -128.71 -0.73 28.89
N ALA A 489 -128.37 -0.76 30.19
CA ALA A 489 -127.75 0.36 30.89
C ALA A 489 -126.29 0.60 30.48
N HIS A 490 -125.59 -0.44 30.00
CA HIS A 490 -124.16 -0.37 29.67
C HIS A 490 -123.82 -1.02 28.31
N PRO A 491 -124.34 -0.47 27.18
CA PRO A 491 -124.08 -1.03 25.86
C PRO A 491 -122.58 -0.97 25.50
N GLY A 492 -122.05 -2.07 24.99
CA GLY A 492 -120.65 -2.19 24.54
C GLY A 492 -119.63 -2.61 25.61
N LYS A 493 -120.04 -2.82 26.86
CA LYS A 493 -119.17 -3.34 27.93
C LYS A 493 -119.32 -4.86 28.11
N ARG A 494 -118.21 -5.54 28.45
CA ARG A 494 -118.20 -6.98 28.75
C ARG A 494 -118.66 -7.20 30.19
N ILE A 495 -119.80 -7.86 30.36
CA ILE A 495 -120.33 -8.26 31.67
C ILE A 495 -119.71 -9.60 32.06
N ARG A 496 -119.05 -9.66 33.22
CA ARG A 496 -118.55 -10.90 33.82
C ARG A 496 -119.47 -11.26 34.98
N VAL A 497 -120.13 -12.41 34.90
CA VAL A 497 -120.98 -12.96 35.97
C VAL A 497 -120.20 -14.05 36.69
N ILE A 498 -120.17 -14.00 38.01
CA ILE A 498 -119.48 -14.97 38.88
C ILE A 498 -120.56 -15.66 39.70
N PHE A 499 -120.61 -17.00 39.65
CA PHE A 499 -121.52 -17.81 40.46
C PHE A 499 -120.73 -18.45 41.60
N GLU A 500 -121.23 -18.31 42.81
CA GLU A 500 -120.67 -18.94 44.01
C GLU A 500 -121.79 -19.75 44.67
N LEU A 501 -121.55 -21.04 44.90
CA LEU A 501 -122.49 -21.94 45.59
C LEU A 501 -122.26 -21.80 47.10
N VAL A 502 -123.31 -21.46 47.83
CA VAL A 502 -123.27 -21.30 49.30
C VAL A 502 -124.21 -22.33 49.91
N ASP A 503 -123.74 -23.11 50.89
CA ASP A 503 -124.55 -24.12 51.58
C ASP A 503 -125.57 -23.49 52.55
N ALA A 504 -126.74 -24.12 52.67
CA ALA A 504 -127.96 -23.54 53.23
C ALA A 504 -128.05 -23.42 54.78
N GLU A 505 -126.94 -23.30 55.50
CA GLU A 505 -126.96 -23.05 56.96
C GLU A 505 -126.57 -21.63 57.39
N ASP A 506 -126.24 -20.73 56.46
CA ASP A 506 -126.13 -19.29 56.73
C ASP A 506 -126.84 -18.51 55.62
N SER A 507 -128.17 -18.65 55.55
CA SER A 507 -128.98 -18.09 54.45
C SER A 507 -129.26 -16.60 54.60
#